data_AF-A0A3B0U8N6-F1
#
_entry.id   AF-A0A3B0U8N6-F1
#
_cell.length_a   1.000
_cell.length_b   1.000
_cell.length_c   1.000
_cell.angle_alpha   90.00
_cell.angle_beta   90.00
_cell.angle_gamma   90.00
#
_symmetry.space_group_name_H-M   'P 1'
#
loop_
_entity.id
_entity.type
_entity.pdbx_description
1 polymer ?
#
loop_
_entity_poly.entity_id
_entity_poly.type
_entity_poly.pdbx_seq_one_letter_code
_entity_poly.pdbx_strand_id
1 'polypeptide(L)' 'QTGALFDYDFREVKVAQAIIKNARHVILVADSTKTERTAPVRIGHLSQVDSFVTDVCKSDKIRSICAENNVKLIQASQ' A
#
# COMPACT_ATOMS: atom_id res chain seq x y z
N GLN A 1 -10.22 -3.88 5.08
CA GLN A 1 -9.83 -4.91 4.09
C GLN A 1 -8.37 -5.29 4.33
N THR A 2 -7.90 -6.39 3.75
CA THR A 2 -6.75 -7.19 4.22
C THR A 2 -5.37 -6.58 4.03
N GLY A 3 -5.21 -5.35 3.53
CA GLY A 3 -3.89 -4.76 3.19
C GLY A 3 -3.36 -5.17 1.82
N ALA A 4 -4.17 -5.80 0.98
CA ALA A 4 -3.77 -6.15 -0.38
C ALA A 4 -3.58 -4.91 -1.26
N LEU A 5 -2.51 -4.92 -2.06
CA LEU A 5 -2.21 -3.89 -3.06
C LEU A 5 -2.66 -4.38 -4.43
N PHE A 6 -3.35 -3.52 -5.17
CA PHE A 6 -3.96 -3.87 -6.45
C PHE A 6 -3.55 -2.92 -7.57
N ASP A 7 -3.54 -3.44 -8.78
CA ASP A 7 -3.28 -2.70 -10.02
C ASP A 7 -4.31 -3.08 -11.09
N TYR A 8 -4.58 -2.15 -12.01
CA TYR A 8 -5.48 -2.34 -13.14
C TYR A 8 -4.75 -2.79 -14.40
N ASP A 9 -3.44 -2.50 -14.54
CA ASP A 9 -2.66 -2.91 -15.72
C ASP A 9 -1.91 -4.23 -15.46
N PHE A 10 -2.39 -5.31 -16.07
CA PHE A 10 -1.76 -6.63 -16.02
C PHE A 10 -0.32 -6.66 -16.53
N ARG A 11 0.05 -5.73 -17.43
CA ARG A 11 1.39 -5.68 -18.03
C ARG A 11 2.42 -5.11 -17.06
N GLU A 12 1.98 -4.30 -16.10
CA GLU A 12 2.86 -3.62 -15.15
C GLU A 12 3.10 -4.42 -13.86
N VAL A 13 2.32 -5.47 -13.62
CA VAL A 13 2.37 -6.31 -12.42
C VAL A 13 3.77 -6.82 -12.12
N LYS A 14 4.46 -7.37 -13.12
CA LYS A 14 5.82 -7.92 -12.94
C LYS A 14 6.83 -6.82 -12.64
N VAL A 15 6.64 -5.63 -13.21
CA VAL A 15 7.49 -4.46 -12.97
C VAL A 15 7.30 -3.97 -11.55
N ALA A 16 6.05 -3.76 -11.12
CA ALA A 16 5.72 -3.33 -9.76
C ALA A 16 6.24 -4.33 -8.70
N GLN A 17 6.05 -5.63 -8.92
CA GLN A 17 6.58 -6.68 -8.04
C GLN A 17 8.12 -6.68 -7.98
N ALA A 18 8.78 -6.49 -9.13
CA ALA A 18 10.23 -6.39 -9.17
C ALA A 18 10.73 -5.13 -8.43
N ILE A 19 10.02 -4.00 -8.56
CA ILE A 19 10.32 -2.76 -7.81
C ILE A 19 10.20 -3.02 -6.30
N ILE A 20 9.06 -3.57 -5.84
CA ILE A 20 8.83 -3.87 -4.43
C ILE A 20 9.90 -4.82 -3.88
N LYS A 21 10.27 -5.86 -4.64
CA LYS A 21 11.24 -6.87 -4.22
C LYS A 21 12.68 -6.35 -4.10
N ASN A 22 13.08 -5.41 -4.97
CA ASN A 22 14.48 -5.00 -5.08
C ASN A 22 14.75 -3.60 -4.50
N ALA A 23 13.72 -2.83 -4.18
CA ALA A 23 13.89 -1.53 -3.54
C ALA A 23 14.47 -1.71 -2.13
N ARG A 24 15.41 -0.82 -1.77
CA ARG A 24 15.91 -0.70 -0.39
C ARG A 24 14.88 -0.09 0.55
N HIS A 25 13.94 0.67 -0.01
CA HIS A 25 12.87 1.35 0.71
C HIS A 25 11.68 1.56 -0.24
N VAL A 26 10.52 1.03 0.09
CA VAL A 26 9.29 1.10 -0.69
C VAL A 26 8.36 2.14 -0.06
N ILE A 27 7.97 3.13 -0.85
CA ILE A 27 6.99 4.15 -0.45
C ILE A 27 5.70 3.92 -1.25
N LEU A 28 4.62 3.61 -0.54
CA LEU A 28 3.28 3.57 -1.12
C LEU A 28 2.61 4.91 -0.89
N VAL A 29 2.09 5.52 -1.96
CA VAL A 29 1.27 6.73 -1.88
C VAL A 29 -0.12 6.39 -2.40
N ALA A 30 -1.14 6.55 -1.56
CA ALA A 30 -2.53 6.39 -1.97
C ALA A 30 -3.45 7.28 -1.14
N ASP A 31 -4.37 7.97 -1.81
CA ASP A 31 -5.45 8.68 -1.13
C ASP A 31 -6.40 7.71 -0.40
N SER A 32 -7.15 8.25 0.56
CA SER A 32 -8.06 7.56 1.45
C SER A 32 -9.18 6.85 0.69
N THR A 33 -9.55 7.38 -0.49
CA THR A 33 -10.59 6.81 -1.36
C THR A 33 -10.19 5.51 -2.04
N LYS A 34 -8.89 5.16 -2.04
CA LYS A 34 -8.36 3.90 -2.62
C LYS A 34 -8.33 2.73 -1.64
N THR A 35 -8.55 2.97 -0.35
CA THR A 35 -8.48 1.92 0.69
C THR A 35 -9.61 0.88 0.62
N GLU A 36 -10.69 1.22 -0.08
CA GLU A 36 -11.87 0.35 -0.23
C GLU A 36 -12.03 -0.21 -1.66
N ARG A 37 -11.17 0.20 -2.59
CA ARG A 37 -11.24 -0.23 -3.99
C ARG A 37 -10.49 -1.53 -4.19
N THR A 38 -11.09 -2.43 -4.96
CA THR A 38 -10.40 -3.59 -5.52
C THR A 38 -10.02 -3.30 -6.98
N ALA A 39 -9.04 -4.04 -7.48
CA ALA A 39 -8.70 -4.09 -8.90
C ALA A 39 -8.46 -5.55 -9.29
N PRO A 40 -8.46 -5.89 -10.60
CA PRO A 40 -8.41 -7.28 -11.03
C PRO A 40 -7.08 -7.97 -10.71
N VAL A 41 -6.01 -7.21 -10.47
CA VAL A 41 -4.69 -7.80 -10.21
C VAL A 41 -4.15 -7.43 -8.85
N ARG A 42 -3.75 -8.44 -8.08
CA ARG A 42 -3.03 -8.27 -6.82
C ARG A 42 -1.53 -8.20 -7.09
N ILE A 43 -0.91 -7.08 -6.76
CA ILE A 43 0.53 -6.86 -6.94
C ILE A 43 1.34 -7.09 -5.68
N GLY A 44 0.71 -7.06 -4.50
CA GLY A 44 1.42 -7.27 -3.24
C GLY A 44 0.55 -7.08 -2.00
N HIS A 45 1.22 -6.72 -0.91
CA HIS A 45 0.63 -6.49 0.39
C HIS A 45 1.30 -5.30 1.09
N LEU A 46 0.54 -4.58 1.92
CA LEU A 46 1.00 -3.40 2.65
C LEU A 46 2.19 -3.70 3.58
N SER A 47 2.32 -4.95 4.06
CA SER A 47 3.48 -5.39 4.84
C SER A 47 4.80 -5.42 4.06
N GLN A 48 4.77 -5.26 2.73
CA GLN A 48 5.96 -5.19 1.88
C GLN A 48 6.40 -3.74 1.61
N VAL A 49 5.79 -2.79 2.31
CA VAL A 49 6.02 -1.35 2.16
C VAL A 49 6.69 -0.82 3.42
N ASP A 50 7.62 0.12 3.29
CA ASP A 50 8.29 0.75 4.44
C ASP A 50 7.60 2.04 4.88
N SER A 51 7.01 2.78 3.95
CA SER A 51 6.27 4.01 4.25
C SER A 51 4.98 4.09 3.46
N PHE A 52 3.86 4.27 4.16
CA PHE A 52 2.55 4.47 3.55
C PHE A 52 2.09 5.91 3.78
N VAL A 53 1.94 6.65 2.69
CA VAL A 53 1.50 8.04 2.69
C VAL A 53 0.06 8.13 2.19
N THR A 54 -0.80 8.78 2.97
CA THR A 54 -2.21 9.01 2.64
C THR A 54 -2.67 10.37 3.14
N ASP A 55 -3.75 10.92 2.62
CA ASP A 55 -4.41 12.11 3.17
C ASP A 55 -5.02 11.78 4.54
N VAL A 56 -5.89 10.77 4.64
CA VAL A 56 -6.56 10.38 5.88
C VAL A 56 -6.65 8.86 6.02
N CYS A 57 -6.14 8.32 7.13
CA CYS A 57 -6.29 6.89 7.43
C CYS A 57 -7.47 6.65 8.39
N LYS A 58 -8.66 6.33 7.85
CA LYS A 58 -9.86 6.05 8.67
C LYS A 58 -9.99 4.60 9.14
N SER A 59 -9.18 3.69 8.59
CA SER A 59 -9.32 2.25 8.86
C SER A 59 -8.39 1.79 9.98
N ASP A 60 -8.96 1.40 11.12
CA ASP A 60 -8.20 0.82 12.24
C ASP A 60 -7.40 -0.41 11.82
N LYS A 61 -7.97 -1.24 10.93
CA LYS A 61 -7.29 -2.43 10.42
C LYS A 61 -6.03 -2.09 9.62
N ILE A 62 -6.05 -1.01 8.81
CA ILE A 62 -4.85 -0.56 8.09
C ILE A 62 -3.82 -0.02 9.08
N ARG A 63 -4.24 0.72 10.11
CA ARG A 63 -3.35 1.17 11.19
C ARG A 63 -2.68 0.00 11.91
N SER A 64 -3.44 -1.06 12.24
CA SER A 64 -2.90 -2.28 12.85
C SER A 64 -1.88 -2.97 11.94
N ILE A 65 -2.19 -3.16 10.65
CA ILE A 65 -1.24 -3.74 9.69
C ILE A 65 0.04 -2.92 9.62
N CYS A 66 -0.06 -1.60 9.58
CA CYS A 66 1.12 -0.73 9.58
C CYS A 66 1.96 -0.92 10.85
N ALA A 67 1.32 -0.91 12.02
CA ALA A 67 2.02 -1.08 13.30
C ALA A 67 2.70 -2.46 13.42
N GLU A 68 1.99 -3.54 13.07
CA GLU A 68 2.49 -4.92 13.15
C GLU A 68 3.66 -5.19 12.20
N ASN A 69 3.70 -4.49 11.06
CA ASN A 69 4.70 -4.73 10.01
C ASN A 69 5.77 -3.62 9.93
N ASN A 70 5.85 -2.74 10.94
CA ASN A 70 6.78 -1.59 10.98
C ASN A 70 6.66 -0.64 9.77
N VAL A 71 5.46 -0.53 9.18
CA VAL A 71 5.19 0.41 8.10
C VAL A 71 4.96 1.80 8.68
N LYS A 72 5.77 2.78 8.28
CA LYS A 72 5.59 4.16 8.69
C LYS A 72 4.35 4.76 8.02
N LEU A 73 3.26 4.90 8.76
CA LEU A 73 2.05 5.60 8.30
C LEU A 73 2.26 7.12 8.40
N ILE A 74 2.09 7.82 7.29
CA ILE A 74 2.22 9.28 7.17
C ILE A 74 0.89 9.85 6.67
N GLN A 75 0.29 10.74 7.45
CA GLN A 75 -0.92 11.47 7.06
C GLN A 75 -0.54 12.87 6.60
N ALA A 76 -0.95 13.24 5.38
CA ALA A 76 -0.60 14.50 4.73
C ALA A 76 -1.74 15.53 4.69
N SER A 77 -2.85 15.28 5.41
CA SER A 77 -3.86 16.31 5.70
C SER A 77 -3.37 17.21 6.83
N GLN A 78 -3.54 18.53 6.65
CA GLN A 78 -3.35 19.52 7.72
C GLN A 78 -4.53 19.52 8.69
#